data_AF-A0A7W0YBR4-F1
#
_entry.id   AF-A0A7W0YBR4-F1
#
_cell.length_a   1.000
_cell.length_b   1.000
_cell.length_c   1.000
_cell.angle_alpha   90.00
_cell.angle_beta   90.00
_cell.angle_gamma   90.00
#
_symmetry.space_group_name_H-M   'P 1'
#
loop_
_entity.id
_entity.type
_entity.pdbx_description
1 polymer ?
#
loop_
_entity_poly.entity_id
_entity_poly.type
_entity_poly.pdbx_seq_one_letter_code
_entity_poly.pdbx_strand_id
1 'polypeptide(L)'
;MALIPDQKRAVAVLGASAKRERYSNQAVRLLASLDYRPLPVNPTFETIEGLPCFPTLSEIDQPIHTITLYLGPGRSTPLIDQIIAARPQRIIMNPGAENEE
;
A
#
# COMPACT_ATOMS: atom_id res chain seq x y z
N MET A 1 26.92 7.71 10.81
CA MET A 1 26.59 6.27 10.77
C MET A 1 25.21 6.08 11.38
N ALA A 2 24.17 6.05 10.56
CA ALA A 2 22.87 5.54 10.97
C ALA A 2 22.72 4.16 10.32
N LEU A 3 22.97 3.13 11.12
CA LEU A 3 22.55 1.77 10.82
C LEU A 3 21.03 1.81 10.64
N ILE A 4 20.52 1.37 9.49
CA ILE A 4 19.16 0.81 9.44
C ILE A 4 19.34 -0.67 9.14
N PRO A 5 19.38 -1.55 10.16
CA PRO A 5 19.43 -2.98 9.94
C PRO A 5 18.03 -3.57 9.68
N ASP A 6 17.95 -4.40 8.63
CA ASP A 6 17.31 -5.72 8.56
C ASP A 6 15.82 -5.94 8.91
N GLN A 7 14.95 -4.97 8.62
CA GLN A 7 13.50 -5.20 8.59
C GLN A 7 12.96 -4.84 7.20
N LYS A 8 12.40 -5.83 6.49
CA LYS A 8 11.73 -5.64 5.20
C LYS A 8 10.83 -4.40 5.26
N ARG A 9 11.04 -3.45 4.35
CA ARG A 9 10.28 -2.19 4.37
C ARG A 9 8.80 -2.49 4.14
N ALA A 10 7.95 -1.99 5.03
CA ALA A 10 6.50 -2.12 4.91
C ALA A 10 5.97 -1.22 3.79
N VAL A 11 5.22 -1.79 2.86
CA VAL A 11 4.65 -1.08 1.70
C VAL A 11 3.14 -1.30 1.67
N ALA A 12 2.37 -0.26 1.97
CA ALA A 12 0.92 -0.30 1.87
C ALA A 12 0.50 -0.14 0.40
N VAL A 13 -0.29 -1.10 -0.10
CA VAL A 13 -0.78 -1.11 -1.48
C VAL A 13 -2.26 -0.72 -1.47
N LEU A 14 -2.54 0.57 -1.71
CA LEU A 14 -3.90 1.12 -1.69
C LEU A 14 -4.62 0.80 -2.99
N GLY A 15 -5.81 0.19 -2.88
CA GLY A 15 -6.51 -0.34 -4.05
C GLY A 15 -5.99 -1.71 -4.48
N ALA A 16 -5.43 -2.48 -3.54
CA ALA A 16 -5.04 -3.87 -3.78
C ALA A 16 -6.22 -4.70 -4.30
N SER A 17 -5.95 -5.70 -5.14
CA SER A 17 -6.97 -6.57 -5.72
C SER A 17 -6.57 -8.04 -5.61
N ALA A 18 -7.55 -8.92 -5.42
CA ALA A 18 -7.34 -10.37 -5.55
C ALA A 18 -7.19 -10.82 -7.02
N LYS A 19 -7.52 -9.96 -7.99
CA LYS A 19 -7.42 -10.24 -9.43
C LYS A 19 -5.97 -10.14 -9.90
N ARG A 20 -5.37 -11.27 -10.31
CA ARG A 20 -3.93 -11.37 -10.65
C ARG A 20 -3.51 -10.52 -11.86
N GLU A 21 -4.44 -10.21 -12.75
CA GLU A 21 -4.21 -9.37 -13.93
C GLU A 21 -4.10 -7.88 -13.58
N ARG A 22 -4.55 -7.44 -12.41
CA ARG A 22 -4.48 -6.03 -11.99
C ARG A 22 -3.07 -5.67 -11.52
N TYR A 23 -2.60 -4.50 -11.93
CA TYR A 23 -1.29 -3.98 -11.52
C TYR A 23 -1.11 -3.94 -10.00
N SER A 24 -2.15 -3.64 -9.23
CA SER A 24 -2.08 -3.63 -7.77
C SER A 24 -1.81 -5.02 -7.17
N ASN A 25 -2.32 -6.10 -7.79
CA ASN A 25 -1.97 -7.47 -7.39
C ASN A 25 -0.53 -7.83 -7.79
N GLN A 26 -0.15 -7.48 -9.04
CA GLN A 26 1.21 -7.71 -9.53
C GLN A 26 2.25 -7.03 -8.62
N ALA A 27 1.95 -5.82 -8.13
CA ALA A 27 2.76 -5.11 -7.16
C ALA A 27 2.88 -5.85 -5.83
N VAL A 28 1.78 -6.35 -5.26
CA VAL A 28 1.81 -7.18 -4.04
C VAL A 28 2.75 -8.38 -4.22
N ARG A 29 2.59 -9.12 -5.33
CA ARG A 29 3.44 -10.28 -5.63
C ARG A 29 4.91 -9.91 -5.81
N LEU A 30 5.18 -8.85 -6.57
CA LEU A 30 6.54 -8.38 -6.81
C LEU A 30 7.21 -7.95 -5.50
N LEU A 31 6.54 -7.13 -4.68
CA LEU A 31 7.03 -6.69 -3.38
C LEU A 31 7.29 -7.88 -2.45
N ALA A 32 6.39 -8.87 -2.40
CA ALA A 32 6.58 -10.08 -1.60
C ALA A 32 7.75 -10.96 -2.08
N SER A 33 7.97 -11.02 -3.39
CA SER A 33 9.11 -11.74 -3.99
C SER A 33 10.46 -11.05 -3.76
N LEU A 34 10.40 -9.74 -3.51
CA LEU A 34 11.55 -8.92 -3.14
C LEU A 34 11.64 -8.82 -1.60
N ASP A 35 12.63 -8.08 -1.12
CA ASP A 35 12.87 -7.89 0.32
C ASP A 35 11.96 -6.82 0.95
N TYR A 36 10.67 -6.82 0.57
CA TYR A 36 9.64 -5.91 1.09
C TYR A 36 8.53 -6.68 1.80
N ARG A 37 7.79 -5.97 2.66
CA ARG A 37 6.59 -6.49 3.32
C ARG A 37 5.36 -5.77 2.78
N PRO A 38 4.69 -6.29 1.75
CA PRO A 38 3.47 -5.68 1.24
C PRO A 38 2.33 -5.82 2.26
N LEU A 39 1.57 -4.74 2.42
CA LEU A 39 0.36 -4.65 3.23
C LEU A 39 -0.79 -4.27 2.28
N PRO A 40 -1.54 -5.24 1.74
CA PRO A 40 -2.68 -4.96 0.88
C PRO A 40 -3.74 -4.14 1.63
N VAL A 41 -4.26 -3.08 1.00
CA VAL A 41 -5.33 -2.25 1.58
C VAL A 41 -6.53 -2.19 0.62
N ASN A 42 -7.62 -2.82 1.01
CA ASN A 42 -8.91 -2.80 0.32
C ASN A 42 -10.04 -3.35 1.24
N PRO A 43 -11.13 -2.61 1.50
CA PRO A 43 -12.23 -3.05 2.37
C PRO A 43 -13.06 -4.22 1.83
N THR A 44 -12.89 -4.59 0.55
CA THR A 44 -13.65 -5.69 -0.09
C THR A 44 -13.03 -7.06 0.15
N PHE A 45 -11.75 -7.15 0.55
CA PHE A 45 -11.03 -8.42 0.64
C PHE A 45 -10.44 -8.60 2.04
N GLU A 46 -10.56 -9.82 2.57
CA GLU A 46 -9.90 -10.21 3.82
C GLU A 46 -8.45 -10.67 3.59
N THR A 47 -8.18 -11.28 2.43
CA THR A 47 -6.85 -11.75 2.04
C THR A 47 -6.55 -11.53 0.56
N ILE A 48 -5.28 -11.28 0.24
CA ILE A 48 -4.77 -11.16 -1.14
C ILE A 48 -3.42 -11.87 -1.20
N GLU A 49 -3.27 -12.82 -2.12
CA GLU A 49 -2.03 -13.63 -2.27
C GLU A 49 -1.59 -14.33 -0.96
N GLY A 50 -2.57 -14.73 -0.13
CA GLY A 50 -2.32 -15.36 1.18
C GLY A 50 -1.88 -14.39 2.27
N LEU A 51 -1.82 -13.08 2.00
CA LEU A 51 -1.52 -12.05 2.99
C LEU A 51 -2.81 -11.44 3.55
N PRO A 52 -2.85 -11.06 4.83
CA PRO A 52 -3.94 -10.26 5.40
C PRO A 52 -4.13 -8.97 4.60
N CYS A 53 -5.37 -8.64 4.27
CA CYS A 53 -5.75 -7.40 3.61
C CYS A 53 -6.48 -6.51 4.61
N PHE A 54 -6.00 -5.28 4.75
CA PHE A 54 -6.54 -4.31 5.68
C PHE A 54 -7.65 -3.51 5.00
N PRO A 55 -8.77 -3.20 5.67
CA PRO A 55 -9.82 -2.40 5.08
C PRO A 55 -9.43 -0.92 4.94
N THR A 56 -8.59 -0.42 5.85
CA THR A 56 -8.12 0.97 5.88
C THR A 56 -6.65 1.05 6.32
N LEU A 57 -6.04 2.22 6.15
CA LEU A 57 -4.68 2.48 6.63
C LEU A 57 -4.60 2.51 8.17
N SER A 58 -5.67 2.90 8.85
CA SER A 58 -5.70 3.02 10.32
C SER A 58 -5.67 1.69 11.05
N GLU A 59 -5.98 0.58 10.37
CA GLU A 59 -5.91 -0.77 10.95
C GLU A 59 -4.50 -1.39 10.88
N ILE A 60 -3.54 -0.69 10.28
CA ILE A 60 -2.16 -1.14 10.21
C ILE A 60 -1.42 -0.66 11.47
N ASP A 61 -1.28 -1.54 12.46
CA ASP A 61 -0.57 -1.26 13.72
C ASP A 61 0.96 -1.42 13.60
N GLN A 62 1.54 -0.78 12.57
CA GLN A 62 2.99 -0.76 12.36
C GLN A 62 3.41 0.40 11.45
N PRO A 63 4.68 0.84 11.52
CA PRO A 63 5.18 1.86 10.62
C PRO A 63 5.09 1.46 9.14
N ILE A 64 4.56 2.36 8.31
CA ILE A 64 4.51 2.22 6.85
C ILE A 64 5.63 3.05 6.24
N HIS A 65 6.56 2.40 5.52
CA HIS A 65 7.64 3.13 4.84
C HIS A 65 7.16 3.76 3.53
N THR A 66 6.38 3.01 2.74
CA THR A 66 5.87 3.49 1.44
C THR A 66 4.38 3.21 1.30
N ILE A 67 3.66 4.20 0.77
CA ILE A 67 2.28 4.02 0.29
C ILE A 67 2.34 4.04 -1.23
N THR A 68 1.81 3.02 -1.89
CA THR A 68 1.68 2.98 -3.35
C THR A 68 0.21 2.88 -3.74
N LEU A 69 -0.25 3.81 -4.58
CA LEU A 69 -1.65 4.01 -4.90
C LEU A 69 -2.00 3.42 -6.27
N TYR A 70 -3.12 2.70 -6.31
CA TYR A 70 -3.78 2.22 -7.52
C TYR A 70 -5.26 2.66 -7.54
N LEU A 71 -5.54 3.81 -6.93
CA LEU A 71 -6.85 4.44 -6.83
C LEU A 71 -6.79 5.79 -7.55
N GLY A 72 -7.76 6.09 -8.41
CA GLY A 72 -7.88 7.42 -8.99
C GLY A 72 -8.39 8.47 -7.98
N PRO A 73 -8.35 9.78 -8.32
CA PRO A 73 -8.66 10.90 -7.44
C PRO A 73 -9.92 10.73 -6.58
N GLY A 74 -11.05 10.35 -7.20
CA GLY A 74 -12.32 10.20 -6.47
C GLY A 74 -12.31 9.16 -5.34
N ARG A 75 -11.33 8.25 -5.34
CA ARG A 75 -11.13 7.26 -4.25
C ARG A 75 -9.92 7.56 -3.38
N SER A 76 -8.92 8.27 -3.89
CA SER A 76 -7.74 8.67 -3.10
C SER A 76 -7.98 9.93 -2.26
N THR A 77 -8.75 10.90 -2.74
CA THR A 77 -9.03 12.15 -2.02
C THR A 77 -9.64 11.92 -0.63
N PRO A 78 -10.63 11.02 -0.45
CA PRO A 78 -11.15 10.70 0.89
C PRO A 78 -10.16 10.02 1.83
N LEU A 79 -9.01 9.57 1.32
CA LEU A 79 -7.96 8.88 2.08
C LEU A 79 -6.79 9.79 2.43
N ILE A 80 -6.77 11.05 1.99
CA ILE A 80 -5.65 12.00 2.21
C ILE A 80 -5.31 12.10 3.70
N ASP A 81 -6.30 12.30 4.56
CA ASP A 81 -6.08 12.42 6.01
C ASP A 81 -5.47 11.15 6.61
N GLN A 82 -5.89 9.97 6.14
CA GLN A 82 -5.31 8.70 6.58
C GLN A 82 -3.88 8.51 6.08
N ILE A 83 -3.60 8.91 4.84
CA ILE A 83 -2.27 8.88 4.23
C ILE A 83 -1.32 9.79 5.01
N ILE A 84 -1.76 11.00 5.38
CA ILE A 84 -0.99 11.95 6.20
C ILE A 84 -0.77 11.39 7.61
N ALA A 85 -1.82 10.86 8.25
CA ALA A 85 -1.74 10.27 9.58
C ALA A 85 -0.79 9.07 9.65
N ALA A 86 -0.69 8.29 8.56
CA ALA A 86 0.24 7.17 8.43
C ALA A 86 1.72 7.59 8.35
N ARG A 87 2.00 8.88 8.08
CA ARG A 87 3.36 9.47 8.01
C ARG A 87 4.36 8.63 7.20
N PRO A 88 4.04 8.22 5.96
CA PRO A 88 4.97 7.46 5.14
C PRO A 88 6.19 8.31 4.76
N GLN A 89 7.32 7.66 4.52
CA GLN A 89 8.49 8.35 3.98
C GLN A 89 8.37 8.63 2.47
N ARG A 90 7.52 7.87 1.79
CA ARG A 90 7.35 7.95 0.34
C ARG A 90 5.94 7.59 -0.07
N ILE A 91 5.39 8.35 -1.01
CA ILE A 91 4.13 8.06 -1.69
C ILE A 91 4.44 7.86 -3.17
N ILE A 92 3.83 6.83 -3.78
CA ILE A 92 3.93 6.53 -5.21
C ILE A 92 2.52 6.50 -5.79
N MET A 93 2.21 7.43 -6.68
CA MET A 93 1.00 7.40 -7.49
C MET A 93 1.35 6.69 -8.80
N ASN A 94 0.80 5.50 -9.02
CA ASN A 94 1.04 4.75 -10.27
C ASN A 94 0.24 5.37 -11.43
N PRO A 95 0.55 5.04 -12.69
CA PRO A 95 -0.19 5.58 -13.83
C PRO A 95 -1.71 5.40 -13.69
N GLY A 96 -2.45 6.50 -13.79
CA GLY A 96 -3.90 6.57 -13.59
C GLY A 96 -4.36 6.76 -12.13
N ALA A 97 -3.42 6.92 -11.19
CA ALA A 97 -3.67 7.23 -9.78
C ALA A 97 -3.14 8.60 -9.36
N GLU A 98 -2.72 9.44 -10.32
CA GLU A 98 -2.32 10.82 -10.08
C GLU A 98 -3.46 11.60 -9.42
N ASN A 99 -3.14 12.41 -8.41
CA ASN A 99 -4.07 13.27 -7.69
C ASN A 99 -3.37 14.59 -7.34
N GLU A 100 -3.98 15.72 -7.69
CA GLU A 100 -3.38 17.06 -7.50
C GLU A 100 -3.72 17.71 -6.14
N GLU A 101 -4.67 17.12 -5.41
CA GLU A 101 -5.02 17.45 -4.02
C GLU A 101 -3.96 16.93 -3.03
#